data_AF-A0AAV5Y4Q0-F1
#
_entry.id   AF-A0AAV5Y4Q0-F1
#
_cell.length_a   1.000
_cell.length_b   1.000
_cell.length_c   1.000
_cell.angle_alpha   90.00
_cell.angle_beta   90.00
_cell.angle_gamma   90.00
#
_symmetry.space_group_name_H-M   'P 1'
#
loop_
_entity.id
_entity.type
_entity.pdbx_description
1 polymer ?
#
loop_
_entity_poly.entity_id
_entity_poly.type
_entity_poly.pdbx_seq_one_letter_code
_entity_poly.pdbx_strand_id
1 'polypeptide(L)'
;MSDDLKAKVQDLIDTMINPAVAGHGGFVELIDVQDNRVYLQMGGGCQGCGAADITLKSGIERLIKEEIPEVAEVLDTTDHSSGTNPYYTAGKA
;
A
#
# COMPACT_ATOMS: atom_id res chain seq x y z
N MET A 1 20.35 7.23 -6.76
CA MET A 1 19.74 6.10 -7.49
C MET A 1 18.61 5.57 -6.64
N SER A 2 17.51 6.33 -6.62
CA SER A 2 16.31 6.05 -5.81
C SER A 2 15.09 6.00 -6.73
N ASP A 3 15.14 6.71 -7.87
CA ASP A 3 14.18 6.62 -8.96
C ASP A 3 14.00 5.21 -9.53
N ASP A 4 15.06 4.40 -9.64
CA ASP A 4 14.96 3.04 -10.19
C ASP A 4 14.06 2.13 -9.33
N LEU A 5 14.18 2.22 -8.01
CA LEU A 5 13.34 1.45 -7.09
C LEU A 5 11.89 1.93 -7.14
N LYS A 6 11.69 3.26 -7.12
CA LYS A 6 10.37 3.86 -7.24
C LYS A 6 9.67 3.43 -8.53
N ALA A 7 10.37 3.44 -9.66
CA ALA A 7 9.82 3.03 -10.95
C ALA A 7 9.44 1.55 -10.98
N LYS A 8 10.29 0.66 -10.45
CA LYS A 8 9.97 -0.78 -10.34
C LYS A 8 8.73 -1.03 -9.48
N VAL A 9 8.65 -0.37 -8.32
CA VAL A 9 7.52 -0.50 -7.41
C VAL A 9 6.25 0.03 -8.06
N GLN A 10 6.31 1.18 -8.73
CA GLN A 10 5.17 1.75 -9.46
C GLN A 10 4.67 0.80 -10.56
N ASP A 11 5.58 0.26 -11.37
CA ASP A 11 5.23 -0.68 -12.45
C ASP A 11 4.56 -1.95 -11.90
N LEU A 12 5.08 -2.50 -10.80
CA LEU A 12 4.46 -3.64 -10.10
C LEU A 12 3.07 -3.30 -9.56
N ILE A 13 2.90 -2.09 -9.03
CA ILE A 13 1.61 -1.62 -8.53
C ILE A 13 0.60 -1.56 -9.66
N ASP A 14 0.96 -0.98 -10.80
CA ASP A 14 0.03 -0.80 -11.92
C ASP A 14 -0.28 -2.10 -12.67
N THR A 15 0.68 -3.01 -12.77
CA THR A 15 0.55 -4.25 -13.56
C THR A 15 0.00 -5.43 -12.79
N MET A 16 0.26 -5.52 -11.48
CA MET A 16 -0.12 -6.69 -10.66
C MET A 16 -1.02 -6.33 -9.47
N ILE A 17 -0.67 -5.30 -8.69
CA ILE A 17 -1.39 -4.99 -7.45
C ILE A 17 -2.74 -4.35 -7.74
N ASN A 18 -2.79 -3.26 -8.52
CA ASN A 18 -4.01 -2.56 -8.85
C ASN A 18 -5.07 -3.46 -9.51
N PRO A 19 -4.74 -4.33 -10.48
CA PRO A 19 -5.68 -5.30 -11.00
C PRO A 19 -6.23 -6.27 -9.94
N ALA A 20 -5.38 -6.74 -9.01
CA ALA A 20 -5.80 -7.63 -7.95
C ALA A 20 -6.73 -6.93 -6.94
N VAL A 21 -6.39 -5.71 -6.53
CA VAL A 21 -7.18 -4.92 -5.57
C VAL A 21 -8.45 -4.36 -6.20
N ALA A 22 -8.44 -4.05 -7.50
CA ALA A 22 -9.61 -3.61 -8.25
C ALA A 22 -10.72 -4.68 -8.27
N GLY A 23 -10.35 -5.97 -8.29
CA GLY A 23 -11.30 -7.07 -8.11
C GLY A 23 -12.07 -7.03 -6.78
N HIS A 24 -11.50 -6.38 -5.77
CA HIS A 24 -12.08 -6.15 -4.45
C HIS A 24 -12.69 -4.75 -4.32
N GLY A 25 -12.72 -3.97 -5.40
CA GLY A 25 -13.24 -2.60 -5.45
C GLY A 25 -12.31 -1.53 -4.90
N GLY A 26 -11.03 -1.85 -4.63
CA GLY A 26 -10.03 -0.91 -4.14
C GLY A 26 -8.91 -0.64 -5.15
N PHE A 27 -7.95 0.18 -4.74
CA PHE A 27 -6.75 0.54 -5.48
C PHE A 27 -5.61 0.85 -4.52
N VAL A 28 -4.39 0.86 -5.02
CA VAL A 28 -3.18 1.18 -4.28
C VAL A 28 -2.39 2.23 -5.05
N GLU A 29 -1.96 3.28 -4.36
CA GLU A 29 -1.07 4.30 -4.90
C GLU A 29 0.28 4.28 -4.17
N LEU A 30 1.35 4.45 -4.94
CA LEU A 30 2.68 4.67 -4.41
C LEU A 30 2.81 6.13 -4.00
N ILE A 31 3.03 6.37 -2.71
CA ILE A 31 3.27 7.71 -2.17
C ILE A 31 4.74 8.06 -2.31
N ASP A 32 5.60 7.20 -1.78
CA ASP A 32 7.04 7.46 -1.81
C ASP A 32 7.88 6.20 -1.58
N VAL A 33 9.18 6.30 -1.88
CA VAL A 33 10.16 5.28 -1.52
C VAL A 33 11.37 5.95 -0.88
N GLN A 34 11.61 5.66 0.41
CA GLN A 34 12.76 6.19 1.15
C GLN A 34 13.43 5.09 1.97
N ASP A 35 14.77 5.03 1.97
CA ASP A 35 15.55 4.06 2.74
C ASP A 35 15.11 2.59 2.51
N ASN A 36 14.82 2.23 1.26
CA ASN A 36 14.25 0.93 0.89
C ASN A 36 12.90 0.61 1.54
N ARG A 37 12.20 1.63 2.04
CA ARG A 37 10.84 1.53 2.56
C ARG A 37 9.88 2.11 1.55
N VAL A 38 8.85 1.35 1.25
CA VAL A 38 7.81 1.73 0.29
C VAL A 38 6.63 2.26 1.06
N TYR A 39 6.23 3.50 0.80
CA TYR A 39 5.05 4.14 1.38
C TYR A 39 3.91 4.05 0.38
N LEU A 40 2.86 3.35 0.77
CA LEU A 40 1.67 3.11 -0.04
C LEU A 40 0.46 3.79 0.58
N GLN A 41 -0.51 4.12 -0.24
CA GLN A 41 -1.84 4.52 0.19
C GLN A 41 -2.85 3.58 -0.47
N MET A 42 -3.59 2.83 0.34
CA MET A 42 -4.67 2.00 -0.17
C MET A 42 -5.99 2.79 -0.14
N GLY A 43 -6.75 2.74 -1.22
CA GLY A 43 -8.01 3.46 -1.36
C GLY A 43 -9.12 2.57 -1.92
N GLY A 44 -10.37 2.97 -1.71
CA GLY A 44 -11.51 2.17 -2.15
C GLY A 44 -11.65 0.84 -1.40
N GLY A 45 -12.40 -0.09 -1.95
CA GLY A 45 -12.66 -1.40 -1.35
C GLY A 45 -13.81 -1.40 -0.36
N CYS A 46 -14.16 -2.59 0.12
CA CYS A 46 -15.27 -2.82 1.05
C CYS A 46 -14.97 -2.20 2.43
N GLN A 47 -15.40 -0.95 2.62
CA GLN A 47 -15.28 -0.09 3.82
C GLN A 47 -15.99 -0.65 5.09
N GLY A 48 -15.99 -1.97 5.33
CA GLY A 48 -16.85 -2.56 6.35
C GLY A 48 -16.45 -3.93 6.90
N CYS A 49 -15.36 -4.55 6.44
CA CYS A 49 -14.92 -5.86 6.93
C CYS A 49 -13.42 -5.85 7.23
N GLY A 50 -13.02 -5.41 8.43
CA GLY A 50 -11.61 -5.29 8.83
C GLY A 50 -10.74 -6.57 8.75
N ALA A 51 -11.33 -7.73 8.43
CA ALA A 51 -10.58 -8.95 8.11
C ALA A 51 -10.04 -8.98 6.66
N ALA A 52 -10.69 -8.30 5.72
CA ALA A 52 -10.27 -8.24 4.32
C ALA A 52 -9.03 -7.35 4.15
N ASP A 53 -8.95 -6.23 4.89
CA ASP A 53 -7.84 -5.29 4.84
C ASP A 53 -6.51 -5.91 5.28
N ILE A 54 -6.52 -6.72 6.35
CA ILE A 54 -5.31 -7.38 6.87
C ILE A 54 -4.75 -8.38 5.85
N THR A 55 -5.64 -9.11 5.16
CA THR A 55 -5.24 -10.15 4.20
C THR A 55 -4.69 -9.51 2.92
N LEU A 56 -5.33 -8.45 2.43
CA LEU A 56 -4.88 -7.69 1.26
C LEU A 56 -3.51 -7.03 1.50
N LYS A 57 -3.35 -6.32 2.62
CA LYS A 57 -2.08 -5.67 2.98
C LYS A 57 -0.94 -6.68 3.03
N SER A 58 -1.16 -7.81 3.69
CA SER A 58 -0.16 -8.88 3.81
C SER A 58 0.21 -9.47 2.45
N GLY A 59 -0.77 -9.63 1.55
CA GLY A 59 -0.55 -10.08 0.18
C GLY A 59 0.30 -9.11 -0.64
N ILE A 60 -0.01 -7.80 -0.56
CA ILE A 60 0.72 -6.75 -1.27
C ILE A 60 2.17 -6.65 -0.78
N GLU A 61 2.37 -6.62 0.54
CA GLU A 61 3.72 -6.57 1.11
C GLU A 61 4.57 -7.76 0.66
N ARG A 62 3.97 -8.96 0.67
CA ARG A 62 4.65 -10.17 0.23
C ARG A 62 5.02 -10.09 -1.25
N LEU A 63 4.10 -9.67 -2.10
CA LEU A 63 4.32 -9.56 -3.54
C LEU A 63 5.47 -8.59 -3.87
N ILE A 64 5.48 -7.42 -3.21
CA ILE A 64 6.54 -6.42 -3.38
C ILE A 64 7.89 -7.00 -2.94
N LYS A 65 7.96 -7.69 -1.80
CA LYS A 65 9.20 -8.30 -1.31
C LYS A 65 9.68 -9.48 -2.18
N GLU A 66 8.76 -10.23 -2.79
CA GLU A 66 9.10 -11.33 -3.70
C GLU A 66 9.68 -10.82 -5.03
N GLU A 67 9.06 -9.80 -5.63
CA GLU A 67 9.52 -9.21 -6.90
C GLU A 67 10.70 -8.24 -6.71
N ILE A 68 10.73 -7.54 -5.58
CA ILE A 68 11.68 -6.47 -5.29
C ILE A 68 12.30 -6.73 -3.90
N PRO A 69 13.25 -7.69 -3.79
CA PRO A 69 13.87 -8.07 -2.51
C PRO A 69 14.76 -6.97 -1.90
N GLU A 70 15.03 -5.90 -2.64
CA GLU A 70 15.69 -4.69 -2.14
C GLU A 70 14.79 -3.87 -1.19
N VAL A 71 13.46 -4.07 -1.22
CA VAL A 71 12.52 -3.44 -0.29
C VAL A 71 12.63 -4.08 1.09
N ALA A 72 12.97 -3.26 2.09
CA ALA A 72 13.06 -3.67 3.48
C ALA A 72 11.67 -3.75 4.14
N GLU A 73 10.83 -2.74 3.91
CA GLU A 73 9.55 -2.58 4.59
C GLU A 73 8.51 -1.93 3.68
N VAL A 74 7.25 -2.34 3.83
CA VAL A 74 6.11 -1.73 3.13
C VAL A 74 5.20 -1.10 4.18
N LEU A 75 5.11 0.22 4.13
CA LEU A 75 4.36 1.05 5.05
C LEU A 75 3.09 1.51 4.36
N ASP A 76 1.98 1.11 4.94
CA ASP A 76 0.66 1.57 4.53
C ASP A 76 0.32 2.83 5.34
N THR A 77 0.07 3.92 4.62
CA THR A 77 -0.17 5.25 5.20
C THR A 77 -1.65 5.52 5.50
N THR A 78 -2.55 4.59 5.16
CA THR A 78 -3.98 4.71 5.47
C THR A 78 -4.32 4.21 6.88
N ASP A 79 -5.22 4.95 7.53
CA ASP A 79 -5.76 4.57 8.83
C ASP A 79 -6.92 3.58 8.64
N HIS A 80 -6.63 2.29 8.73
CA HIS A 80 -7.62 1.21 8.58
C HIS A 80 -8.37 0.87 9.88
N SER A 81 -8.03 1.49 11.01
CA SER A 81 -8.68 1.20 12.30
C SER A 81 -9.93 2.04 12.55
N SER A 82 -10.02 3.19 11.89
CA SER A 82 -11.15 4.09 12.01
C SER A 82 -12.08 3.82 10.85
N GLY A 83 -13.21 3.15 11.09
CA GLY A 83 -14.30 2.94 10.11
C GLY A 83 -14.96 4.24 9.62
N THR A 84 -14.23 5.35 9.55
CA THR A 84 -14.63 6.64 9.02
C THR A 84 -13.37 7.48 8.80
N ASN A 85 -13.01 7.68 7.53
CA ASN A 85 -12.18 8.76 6.99
C ASN A 85 -12.09 9.99 7.94
N PRO A 86 -10.90 10.46 8.37
CA PRO A 86 -10.19 11.42 7.52
C PRO A 86 -8.65 11.43 7.61
N TYR A 87 -8.07 11.86 6.50
CA TYR A 87 -6.77 12.52 6.34
C TYR A 87 -6.25 13.21 7.62
N TYR A 88 -5.03 12.82 8.02
CA TYR A 88 -4.05 13.63 8.74
C TYR A 88 -4.59 14.65 9.75
N THR A 89 -4.40 14.39 11.04
CA THR A 89 -3.84 15.44 11.90
C THR A 89 -2.89 14.82 12.90
N ALA A 90 -1.60 15.02 12.64
CA ALA A 90 -0.58 14.87 13.67
C ALA A 90 -0.90 15.82 14.83
N GLY A 91 -0.97 15.28 16.04
CA GLY A 91 -0.57 16.01 17.25
C GLY A 91 -1.63 16.29 18.31
N LYS A 92 -1.29 15.83 19.52
CA LYS A 92 -1.72 16.25 20.87
C LYS A 92 -3.09 15.74 21.33
N ALA A 93 -3.27 15.16 22.52
CA ALA A 93 -2.45 15.03 23.73
C ALA A 93 -2.94 13.81 24.53
#